data_AF-A0A1J5ERV0-F1
#
_entry.id   AF-A0A1J5ERV0-F1
#
_cell.length_a   1.000
_cell.length_b   1.000
_cell.length_c   1.000
_cell.angle_alpha   90.00
_cell.angle_beta   90.00
_cell.angle_gamma   90.00
#
_symmetry.space_group_name_H-M   'P 1'
#
loop_
_entity.id
_entity.type
_entity.pdbx_description
1 polymer ?
#
loop_
_entity_poly.entity_id
_entity_poly.type
_entity_poly.pdbx_seq_one_letter_code
_entity_poly.pdbx_strand_id
1 'polypeptide(L)'
;MYHKCAIDRMCIFYSMKLLLTFCFVLLLSFPLWAESEETSAEESRAILEEELALVRDTYLSALTSAMEKTMETAPDHWFNMRAEGQYATWDDFEIEVPSVMNFEVVEALYGFSIKSKNTEAKGSCNVRVVTRDADIFYDIDFANGASENFWTLVRNVFTNDRAVFYEEGTPCTRAAVSCLNEYEMGTLGKSYKKGPKTIKNVKNAR
;
A
#
# COMPACT_ATOMS: atom_id res chain seq x y z
N MET A 1 -75.82 -7.83 22.26
CA MET A 1 -74.58 -7.08 22.55
C MET A 1 -73.27 -7.89 22.45
N TYR A 2 -73.31 -9.21 22.22
CA TYR A 2 -72.09 -10.05 22.18
C TYR A 2 -71.45 -10.26 20.79
N HIS A 3 -72.12 -9.92 19.68
CA HIS A 3 -71.59 -10.20 18.33
C HIS A 3 -70.59 -9.16 17.79
N LYS A 4 -70.63 -7.90 18.24
CA LYS A 4 -69.67 -6.87 17.77
C LYS A 4 -68.26 -7.08 18.32
N CYS A 5 -68.12 -7.60 19.54
CA CYS A 5 -66.83 -7.76 20.22
C CYS A 5 -65.96 -8.89 19.62
N ALA A 6 -66.57 -9.90 18.99
CA ALA A 6 -65.84 -11.02 18.39
C ALA A 6 -65.21 -10.68 17.02
N ILE A 7 -65.85 -9.80 16.24
CA ILE A 7 -65.41 -9.43 14.89
C ILE A 7 -64.21 -8.47 14.95
N ASP A 8 -64.21 -7.51 15.89
CA ASP A 8 -63.08 -6.59 16.09
C ASP A 8 -61.81 -7.33 16.55
N ARG A 9 -61.95 -8.32 17.43
CA ARG A 9 -60.80 -9.14 17.86
C ARG A 9 -60.23 -9.98 16.72
N MET A 10 -61.07 -10.53 15.83
CA MET A 10 -60.57 -11.27 14.67
C MET A 10 -59.87 -10.38 13.63
N CYS A 11 -60.36 -9.16 13.38
CA CYS A 11 -59.72 -8.23 12.45
C CYS A 11 -58.34 -7.74 12.94
N ILE A 12 -58.19 -7.52 14.26
CA ILE A 12 -56.89 -7.16 14.86
C ILE A 12 -55.90 -8.32 14.75
N PHE A 13 -56.34 -9.56 15.00
CA PHE A 13 -55.46 -10.72 14.85
C PHE A 13 -55.01 -10.97 13.41
N TYR A 14 -55.88 -10.76 12.43
CA TYR A 14 -55.53 -10.92 11.01
C TYR A 14 -54.60 -9.81 10.51
N SER A 15 -54.86 -8.55 10.87
CA SER A 15 -54.00 -7.42 10.50
C SER A 15 -52.61 -7.51 11.12
N MET A 16 -52.51 -7.94 12.39
CA MET A 16 -51.22 -8.11 13.06
C MET A 16 -50.41 -9.27 12.47
N LYS A 17 -51.07 -10.39 12.09
CA LYS A 17 -50.40 -11.51 11.40
C LYS A 17 -49.92 -11.13 10.00
N LEU A 18 -50.72 -10.38 9.23
CA LEU A 18 -50.35 -9.93 7.89
C LEU A 18 -49.16 -8.96 7.93
N LEU A 19 -49.15 -8.05 8.90
CA LEU A 19 -48.05 -7.10 9.10
C LEU A 19 -46.75 -7.82 9.50
N LEU A 20 -46.85 -8.81 10.41
CA LEU A 20 -45.69 -9.61 10.83
C LEU A 20 -45.12 -10.45 9.68
N THR A 21 -45.97 -11.07 8.85
CA THR A 21 -45.51 -11.84 7.69
C THR A 21 -44.90 -10.93 6.63
N PHE A 22 -45.46 -9.75 6.39
CA PHE A 22 -44.91 -8.80 5.42
C PHE A 22 -43.54 -8.25 5.85
N CYS A 23 -43.37 -7.90 7.12
CA CYS A 23 -42.07 -7.50 7.67
C CYS A 23 -41.04 -8.64 7.65
N PHE A 24 -41.45 -9.87 7.93
CA PHE A 24 -40.55 -11.03 7.92
C PHE A 24 -40.10 -11.39 6.50
N VAL A 25 -40.98 -11.29 5.50
CA VAL A 25 -40.64 -11.49 4.09
C VAL A 25 -39.72 -10.40 3.57
N LEU A 26 -39.94 -9.14 3.95
CA LEU A 26 -39.00 -8.05 3.63
C LEU A 26 -37.63 -8.31 4.30
N LEU A 27 -37.57 -8.56 5.60
CA LEU A 27 -36.32 -8.83 6.32
C LEU A 27 -35.54 -10.05 5.77
N LEU A 28 -36.23 -11.10 5.32
CA LEU A 28 -35.60 -12.28 4.73
C LEU A 28 -35.24 -12.13 3.25
N SER A 29 -35.77 -11.14 2.54
CA SER A 29 -35.38 -10.85 1.14
C SER A 29 -34.23 -9.85 1.03
N PHE A 30 -33.82 -9.21 2.13
CA PHE A 30 -32.71 -8.26 2.17
C PHE A 30 -31.27 -8.82 2.30
N PRO A 31 -30.95 -10.08 2.63
CA PRO A 31 -29.55 -10.42 2.90
C PRO A 31 -28.75 -10.98 1.72
N LEU A 32 -29.33 -11.29 0.56
CA LEU A 32 -28.57 -12.00 -0.50
C LEU A 32 -27.82 -11.11 -1.49
N TRP A 33 -28.15 -9.82 -1.60
CA TRP A 33 -27.46 -8.89 -2.51
C TRP A 33 -26.32 -8.12 -1.82
N ALA A 34 -26.38 -7.95 -0.50
CA ALA A 34 -25.30 -7.31 0.26
C ALA A 34 -24.07 -8.21 0.39
N GLU A 35 -24.25 -9.53 0.54
CA GLU A 35 -23.17 -10.50 0.68
C GLU A 35 -22.37 -10.70 -0.62
N SER A 36 -23.00 -10.52 -1.79
CA SER A 36 -22.31 -10.61 -3.09
C SER A 36 -21.45 -9.38 -3.42
N GLU A 37 -21.82 -8.20 -2.93
CA GLU A 37 -21.05 -6.97 -3.17
C GLU A 37 -19.82 -6.89 -2.27
N GLU A 38 -19.94 -7.24 -0.98
CA GLU A 38 -18.80 -7.23 -0.04
C GLU A 38 -17.70 -8.23 -0.44
N THR A 39 -18.08 -9.44 -0.84
CA THR A 39 -17.12 -10.46 -1.29
C THR A 39 -16.36 -10.03 -2.55
N SER A 40 -17.04 -9.40 -3.52
CA SER A 40 -16.41 -8.90 -4.74
C SER A 40 -15.44 -7.72 -4.49
N ALA A 41 -15.75 -6.87 -3.52
CA ALA A 41 -14.91 -5.73 -3.15
C ALA A 41 -13.66 -6.18 -2.37
N GLU A 42 -13.80 -7.18 -1.50
CA GLU A 42 -12.69 -7.78 -0.77
C GLU A 42 -11.72 -8.51 -1.71
N GLU A 43 -12.22 -9.31 -2.65
CA GLU A 43 -11.40 -9.95 -3.68
C GLU A 43 -10.65 -8.92 -4.54
N SER A 44 -11.35 -7.85 -4.96
CA SER A 44 -10.74 -6.78 -5.74
C SER A 44 -9.63 -6.07 -4.96
N ARG A 45 -9.81 -5.87 -3.65
CA ARG A 45 -8.78 -5.27 -2.78
C ARG A 45 -7.59 -6.21 -2.58
N ALA A 46 -7.82 -7.50 -2.39
CA ALA A 46 -6.75 -8.48 -2.23
C ALA A 46 -5.82 -8.51 -3.45
N ILE A 47 -6.38 -8.43 -4.67
CA ILE A 47 -5.58 -8.33 -5.91
C ILE A 47 -4.71 -7.07 -5.92
N LEU A 48 -5.26 -5.93 -5.48
CA LEU A 48 -4.49 -4.68 -5.38
C LEU A 48 -3.35 -4.78 -4.36
N GLU A 49 -3.60 -5.43 -3.22
CA GLU A 49 -2.59 -5.67 -2.18
C GLU A 49 -1.49 -6.61 -2.69
N GLU A 50 -1.85 -7.68 -3.41
CA GLU A 50 -0.91 -8.64 -4.00
C GLU A 50 -0.01 -7.98 -5.07
N GLU A 51 -0.56 -7.17 -5.97
CA GLU A 51 0.25 -6.47 -6.98
C GLU A 51 1.24 -5.48 -6.36
N LEU A 52 0.83 -4.74 -5.32
CA LEU A 52 1.75 -3.85 -4.59
C LEU A 52 2.78 -4.64 -3.79
N ALA A 53 2.39 -5.78 -3.20
CA ALA A 53 3.31 -6.67 -2.49
C ALA A 53 4.37 -7.23 -3.44
N LEU A 54 4.00 -7.59 -4.68
CA LEU A 54 4.96 -8.01 -5.71
C LEU A 54 6.00 -6.92 -5.99
N VAL A 55 5.58 -5.66 -6.14
CA VAL A 55 6.49 -4.52 -6.34
C VAL A 55 7.42 -4.35 -5.14
N ARG A 56 6.88 -4.38 -3.93
CA ARG A 56 7.63 -4.31 -2.68
C ARG A 56 8.68 -5.43 -2.61
N ASP A 57 8.25 -6.68 -2.74
CA ASP A 57 9.08 -7.86 -2.51
C ASP A 57 10.18 -7.99 -3.56
N THR A 58 9.91 -7.60 -4.81
CA THR A 58 10.95 -7.54 -5.85
C THR A 58 12.06 -6.56 -5.47
N TYR A 59 11.69 -5.34 -5.05
CA TYR A 59 12.65 -4.33 -4.63
C TYR A 59 13.41 -4.75 -3.36
N LEU A 60 12.70 -5.27 -2.36
CA LEU A 60 13.31 -5.71 -1.11
C LEU A 60 14.24 -6.89 -1.29
N SER A 61 13.88 -7.87 -2.12
CA SER A 61 14.74 -9.03 -2.37
C SER A 61 16.10 -8.60 -2.92
N ALA A 62 16.09 -7.67 -3.89
CA ALA A 62 17.33 -7.14 -4.45
C ALA A 62 18.10 -6.26 -3.44
N LEU A 63 17.39 -5.42 -2.68
CA LEU A 63 17.98 -4.56 -1.65
C LEU A 63 18.67 -5.38 -0.56
N THR A 64 17.98 -6.39 -0.02
CA THR A 64 18.49 -7.27 1.03
C THR A 64 19.69 -8.06 0.53
N SER A 65 19.65 -8.61 -0.69
CA SER A 65 20.79 -9.31 -1.28
C SER A 65 22.02 -8.40 -1.44
N ALA A 66 21.83 -7.17 -1.88
CA ALA A 66 22.91 -6.18 -2.00
C ALA A 66 23.46 -5.78 -0.62
N MET A 67 22.59 -5.58 0.37
CA MET A 67 22.96 -5.23 1.73
C MET A 67 23.76 -6.35 2.40
N GLU A 68 23.28 -7.60 2.34
CA GLU A 68 23.99 -8.77 2.89
C GLU A 68 25.39 -8.91 2.26
N LYS A 69 25.48 -8.88 0.93
CA LYS A 69 26.76 -9.00 0.21
C LYS A 69 27.76 -7.90 0.57
N THR A 70 27.30 -6.66 0.75
CA THR A 70 28.20 -5.54 1.06
C THR A 70 28.65 -5.58 2.53
N MET A 71 27.74 -5.93 3.44
CA MET A 71 28.01 -6.03 4.88
C MET A 71 28.90 -7.23 5.25
N GLU A 72 29.00 -8.27 4.42
CA GLU A 72 29.97 -9.36 4.59
C GLU A 72 31.43 -8.86 4.66
N THR A 73 31.75 -7.77 3.96
CA THR A 73 33.10 -7.21 3.97
C THR A 73 33.37 -6.39 5.23
N ALA A 74 32.47 -5.47 5.56
CA ALA A 74 32.51 -4.68 6.77
C ALA A 74 31.09 -4.18 7.10
N PRO A 75 30.70 -4.10 8.39
CA PRO A 75 29.34 -3.72 8.77
C PRO A 75 28.89 -2.33 8.28
N ASP A 76 29.83 -1.39 8.13
CA ASP A 76 29.57 -0.02 7.69
C ASP A 76 29.61 0.14 6.15
N HIS A 77 30.01 -0.90 5.41
CA HIS A 77 30.24 -0.79 3.98
C HIS A 77 28.97 -0.46 3.20
N TRP A 78 27.83 -1.06 3.56
CA TRP A 78 26.53 -0.72 2.99
C TRP A 78 26.19 0.77 3.14
N PHE A 79 26.39 1.30 4.35
CA PHE A 79 26.17 2.72 4.65
C PHE A 79 27.06 3.62 3.78
N ASN A 80 28.35 3.27 3.64
CA ASN A 80 29.29 4.03 2.82
C ASN A 80 28.89 4.02 1.32
N MET A 81 28.47 2.88 0.79
CA MET A 81 28.02 2.75 -0.61
C MET A 81 26.76 3.58 -0.88
N ARG A 82 25.78 3.53 0.02
CA ARG A 82 24.58 4.38 -0.03
C ARG A 82 24.94 5.87 0.06
N ALA A 83 25.90 6.23 0.93
CA ALA A 83 26.41 7.59 1.05
C ALA A 83 27.09 8.09 -0.23
N GLU A 84 27.70 7.20 -1.00
CA GLU A 84 28.30 7.50 -2.30
C GLU A 84 27.31 7.60 -3.46
N GLY A 85 26.04 7.30 -3.23
CA GLY A 85 25.01 7.34 -4.27
C GLY A 85 24.72 6.00 -4.94
N GLN A 86 25.31 4.91 -4.47
CA GLN A 86 25.08 3.57 -5.03
C GLN A 86 23.77 2.98 -4.50
N TYR A 87 23.22 2.00 -5.23
CA TYR A 87 21.97 1.33 -4.89
C TYR A 87 20.81 2.33 -4.69
N ALA A 88 20.74 3.30 -5.61
CA ALA A 88 19.75 4.37 -5.61
C ALA A 88 18.60 4.11 -6.58
N THR A 89 18.80 3.26 -7.58
CA THR A 89 17.84 2.98 -8.66
C THR A 89 17.66 1.49 -8.85
N TRP A 90 16.60 1.08 -9.56
CA TRP A 90 16.36 -0.33 -9.91
C TRP A 90 17.47 -0.84 -10.83
N ASP A 91 17.97 0.03 -11.72
CA ASP A 91 19.13 -0.24 -12.59
C ASP A 91 20.38 -0.62 -11.77
N ASP A 92 20.62 0.00 -10.60
CA ASP A 92 21.78 -0.32 -9.74
C ASP A 92 21.70 -1.71 -9.11
N PHE A 93 20.49 -2.27 -9.02
CA PHE A 93 20.22 -3.62 -8.56
C PHE A 93 20.16 -4.64 -9.71
N GLU A 94 20.35 -4.20 -10.96
CA GLU A 94 20.24 -5.02 -12.17
C GLU A 94 18.85 -5.70 -12.32
N ILE A 95 17.79 -5.06 -11.82
CA ILE A 95 16.41 -5.54 -11.94
C ILE A 95 15.53 -4.56 -12.71
N GLU A 96 14.53 -5.09 -13.42
CA GLU A 96 13.52 -4.28 -14.10
C GLU A 96 12.34 -3.98 -13.17
N VAL A 97 11.72 -2.81 -13.35
CA VAL A 97 10.50 -2.43 -12.63
C VAL A 97 9.36 -3.38 -13.01
N PRO A 98 8.69 -4.05 -12.05
CA PRO A 98 7.58 -4.95 -12.34
C PRO A 98 6.44 -4.23 -13.07
N SER A 99 5.95 -4.85 -14.14
CA SER A 99 4.75 -4.38 -14.84
C SER A 99 3.50 -4.98 -14.19
N VAL A 100 2.79 -4.18 -13.40
CA VAL A 100 1.52 -4.56 -12.76
C VAL A 100 0.32 -3.91 -13.47
N MET A 101 -0.86 -4.52 -13.36
CA MET A 101 -2.02 -4.09 -14.13
C MET A 101 -2.66 -2.83 -13.54
N ASN A 102 -2.83 -2.77 -12.21
CA ASN A 102 -3.61 -1.73 -11.55
C ASN A 102 -2.78 -0.52 -11.11
N PHE A 103 -1.45 -0.58 -11.23
CA PHE A 103 -0.57 0.51 -10.87
C PHE A 103 0.36 0.90 -12.02
N GLU A 104 0.74 2.16 -12.03
CA GLU A 104 1.90 2.67 -12.73
C GLU A 104 3.00 2.86 -11.68
N VAL A 105 4.11 2.14 -11.86
CA VAL A 105 5.28 2.23 -10.98
C VAL A 105 6.38 2.94 -11.75
N VAL A 106 6.90 4.02 -11.17
CA VAL A 106 7.96 4.82 -11.77
C VAL A 106 9.15 4.83 -10.82
N GLU A 107 10.33 4.59 -11.36
CA GLU A 107 11.57 4.68 -10.60
C GLU A 107 11.74 6.07 -9.96
N ALA A 108 12.13 6.07 -8.68
CA ALA A 108 12.56 7.24 -7.95
C ALA A 108 13.86 6.90 -7.20
N LEU A 109 14.62 7.92 -6.80
CA LEU A 109 15.84 7.69 -6.04
C LEU A 109 15.51 7.05 -4.69
N TYR A 110 16.20 5.95 -4.39
CA TYR A 110 16.07 5.13 -3.20
C TYR A 110 14.65 4.62 -2.97
N GLY A 111 13.91 4.35 -4.04
CA GLY A 111 12.54 3.85 -3.95
C GLY A 111 11.80 3.96 -5.28
N PHE A 112 10.53 4.35 -5.21
CA PHE A 112 9.66 4.40 -6.38
C PHE A 112 8.40 5.23 -6.12
N SER A 113 7.81 5.73 -7.20
CA SER A 113 6.49 6.36 -7.21
C SER A 113 5.45 5.37 -7.67
N ILE A 114 4.30 5.36 -7.00
CA ILE A 114 3.16 4.50 -7.31
C ILE A 114 1.99 5.39 -7.65
N LYS A 115 1.32 5.10 -8.76
CA LYS A 115 0.06 5.73 -9.14
C LYS A 115 -0.97 4.67 -9.47
N SER A 116 -2.09 4.70 -8.76
CA SER A 116 -3.20 3.79 -9.02
C SER A 116 -3.93 4.17 -10.30
N LYS A 117 -4.26 3.14 -11.10
CA LYS A 117 -5.15 3.22 -12.26
C LYS A 117 -6.60 2.89 -11.89
N ASN A 118 -6.83 2.34 -10.70
CA ASN A 118 -8.15 2.02 -10.18
C ASN A 118 -8.87 3.30 -9.70
N THR A 119 -10.15 3.46 -10.08
CA THR A 119 -10.94 4.66 -9.77
C THR A 119 -11.37 4.76 -8.31
N GLU A 120 -11.56 3.63 -7.62
CA GLU A 120 -11.97 3.56 -6.22
C GLU A 120 -10.77 3.76 -5.29
N ALA A 121 -9.64 3.13 -5.61
CA ALA A 121 -8.36 3.33 -4.96
C ALA A 121 -7.52 4.40 -5.67
N LYS A 122 -8.13 5.52 -6.08
CA LYS A 122 -7.44 6.59 -6.83
C LYS A 122 -6.43 7.31 -5.94
N GLY A 123 -5.17 7.35 -6.37
CA GLY A 123 -4.14 8.12 -5.70
C GLY A 123 -2.76 7.92 -6.30
N SER A 124 -1.81 8.69 -5.80
CA SER A 124 -0.40 8.46 -6.03
C SER A 124 0.41 8.75 -4.77
N CYS A 125 1.53 8.05 -4.60
CA CYS A 125 2.48 8.29 -3.52
C CYS A 125 3.91 8.05 -3.99
N ASN A 126 4.87 8.60 -3.25
CA ASN A 126 6.27 8.25 -3.35
C ASN A 126 6.62 7.39 -2.15
N VAL A 127 7.17 6.20 -2.40
CA VAL A 127 7.71 5.30 -1.39
C VAL A 127 9.22 5.42 -1.44
N ARG A 128 9.81 5.97 -0.38
CA ARG A 128 11.27 5.97 -0.18
C ARG A 128 11.63 4.84 0.78
N VAL A 129 12.58 4.02 0.37
CA VAL A 129 13.08 2.87 1.13
C VAL A 129 14.39 3.26 1.82
N VAL A 130 14.34 3.26 3.14
CA VAL A 130 15.42 3.68 4.04
C VAL A 130 15.97 2.46 4.75
N THR A 131 17.28 2.37 4.86
CA THR A 131 17.94 1.29 5.61
C THR A 131 18.48 1.83 6.92
N ARG A 132 18.33 1.08 8.01
CA ARG A 132 18.96 1.39 9.29
C ARG A 132 19.63 0.13 9.78
N ASP A 133 20.95 0.14 9.82
CA ASP A 133 21.73 -1.06 10.06
C ASP A 133 21.33 -2.17 9.06
N ALA A 134 20.81 -3.29 9.54
CA ALA A 134 20.31 -4.40 8.71
C ALA A 134 18.80 -4.33 8.44
N ASP A 135 18.10 -3.30 8.92
CA ASP A 135 16.65 -3.20 8.84
C ASP A 135 16.19 -2.23 7.74
N ILE A 136 14.97 -2.45 7.25
CA ILE A 136 14.37 -1.70 6.14
C ILE A 136 13.11 -0.98 6.61
N PHE A 137 12.97 0.27 6.20
CA PHE A 137 11.86 1.15 6.55
C PHE A 137 11.32 1.89 5.33
N TYR A 138 10.03 2.22 5.37
CA TYR A 138 9.36 3.00 4.34
C TYR A 138 8.99 4.40 4.85
N ASP A 139 9.39 5.42 4.11
CA ASP A 139 8.83 6.77 4.23
C ASP A 139 7.94 7.05 3.02
N ILE A 140 6.65 7.26 3.29
CA ILE A 140 5.62 7.32 2.27
C ILE A 140 5.04 8.74 2.24
N ASP A 141 5.15 9.38 1.08
CA ASP A 141 4.59 10.71 0.82
C ASP A 141 3.40 10.59 -0.15
N PHE A 142 2.19 10.83 0.36
CA PHE A 142 0.96 10.73 -0.44
C PHE A 142 0.67 12.06 -1.13
N ALA A 143 0.33 12.00 -2.42
CA ALA A 143 -0.09 13.17 -3.15
C ALA A 143 -1.43 13.70 -2.65
N ASN A 144 -1.61 15.03 -2.74
CA ASN A 144 -2.87 15.69 -2.43
C ASN A 144 -4.01 15.09 -3.28
N GLY A 145 -5.10 14.68 -2.62
CA GLY A 145 -6.28 14.12 -3.28
C GLY A 145 -6.25 12.60 -3.50
N ALA A 146 -5.29 11.87 -2.94
CA ALA A 146 -5.36 10.42 -2.84
C ALA A 146 -6.52 9.97 -1.94
N SER A 147 -7.29 8.97 -2.36
CA SER A 147 -8.47 8.46 -1.65
C SER A 147 -8.09 7.67 -0.40
N GLU A 148 -8.97 7.64 0.60
CA GLU A 148 -8.74 6.86 1.83
C GLU A 148 -8.46 5.37 1.55
N ASN A 149 -9.14 4.79 0.56
CA ASN A 149 -8.88 3.41 0.12
C ASN A 149 -7.44 3.23 -0.37
N PHE A 150 -6.91 4.18 -1.15
CA PHE A 150 -5.51 4.15 -1.59
C PHE A 150 -4.53 4.29 -0.41
N TRP A 151 -4.83 5.16 0.55
CA TRP A 151 -4.00 5.34 1.74
C TRP A 151 -3.91 4.06 2.57
N THR A 152 -5.06 3.45 2.85
CA THR A 152 -5.16 2.20 3.61
C THR A 152 -4.44 1.06 2.90
N LEU A 153 -4.67 0.92 1.59
CA LEU A 153 -4.03 -0.07 0.75
C LEU A 153 -2.50 0.01 0.81
N VAL A 154 -1.93 1.20 0.56
CA VAL A 154 -0.48 1.40 0.58
C VAL A 154 0.09 1.17 1.98
N ARG A 155 -0.57 1.66 3.03
CA ARG A 155 -0.09 1.47 4.41
C ARG A 155 -0.10 0.01 4.86
N ASN A 156 -1.06 -0.79 4.40
CA ASN A 156 -1.10 -2.22 4.70
C ASN A 156 0.11 -2.94 4.09
N VAL A 157 0.45 -2.64 2.83
CA VAL A 157 1.54 -3.31 2.12
C VAL A 157 2.91 -2.83 2.60
N PHE A 158 3.08 -1.52 2.79
CA PHE A 158 4.34 -0.90 3.19
C PHE A 158 4.35 -0.60 4.70
N THR A 159 4.20 -1.66 5.49
CA THR A 159 4.20 -1.56 6.96
C THR A 159 5.63 -1.54 7.51
N ASN A 160 5.86 -0.73 8.54
CA ASN A 160 7.10 -0.75 9.32
C ASN A 160 6.86 -1.52 10.62
N ASP A 161 7.58 -2.62 10.84
CA ASP A 161 7.40 -3.50 12.02
C ASP A 161 7.80 -2.85 13.34
N ARG A 162 8.61 -1.79 13.27
CA ARG A 162 9.01 -0.99 14.43
C ARG A 162 8.58 0.45 14.21
N ALA A 163 8.29 1.14 15.31
CA ALA A 163 8.12 2.58 15.29
C ALA A 163 9.45 3.19 14.85
N VAL A 164 9.54 3.49 13.57
CA VAL A 164 10.73 4.11 12.99
C VAL A 164 10.34 5.47 12.53
N PHE A 165 10.72 6.40 13.38
CA PHE A 165 10.71 7.78 13.02
C PHE A 165 12.04 8.37 13.43
N TYR A 166 12.52 9.19 12.52
CA TYR A 166 13.69 10.03 12.65
C TYR A 166 13.60 10.81 13.96
N GLU A 167 14.67 10.74 14.75
CA GLU A 167 14.73 11.47 16.00
C GLU A 167 15.23 12.89 15.72
N GLU A 168 14.45 13.88 16.15
CA GLU A 168 14.84 15.29 16.00
C GLU A 168 16.18 15.55 16.71
N GLY A 169 17.10 16.20 16.00
CA GLY A 169 18.44 16.48 16.53
C GLY A 169 19.49 15.38 16.32
N THR A 170 19.11 14.25 15.69
CA THR A 170 20.08 13.21 15.30
C THR A 170 20.51 13.34 13.83
N PRO A 171 21.71 12.83 13.47
CA PRO A 171 22.14 12.71 12.07
C PRO A 171 21.17 11.91 11.17
N CYS A 172 20.41 10.98 11.75
CA CYS A 172 19.36 10.22 11.09
C CYS A 172 18.06 11.01 10.93
N THR A 173 18.11 12.05 10.11
CA THR A 173 16.95 12.89 9.78
C THR A 173 15.98 12.20 8.82
N ARG A 174 14.76 12.75 8.68
CA ARG A 174 13.78 12.26 7.68
C ARG A 174 14.29 12.24 6.26
N ALA A 175 15.28 13.04 5.92
CA ALA A 175 15.85 13.04 4.58
C ALA A 175 16.86 11.89 4.34
N ALA A 176 17.31 11.21 5.40
CA ALA A 176 18.32 10.15 5.30
C ALA A 176 17.81 8.93 4.53
N VAL A 177 18.70 8.33 3.76
CA VAL A 177 18.48 7.11 2.98
C VAL A 177 19.14 5.91 3.64
N SER A 178 20.20 6.12 4.42
CA SER A 178 20.74 5.09 5.29
C SER A 178 21.15 5.66 6.64
N CYS A 179 20.97 4.84 7.67
CA CYS A 179 21.39 5.07 9.04
C CYS A 179 22.30 3.95 9.51
N LEU A 180 23.30 4.29 10.34
CA LEU A 180 24.25 3.36 10.94
C LEU A 180 24.31 3.61 12.44
N ASN A 181 24.37 2.53 13.22
CA ASN A 181 24.28 2.49 14.67
C ASN A 181 23.01 3.21 15.17
N GLU A 182 21.85 2.77 14.70
CA GLU A 182 20.53 3.35 14.95
C GLU A 182 20.37 4.82 14.47
N TYR A 183 20.98 5.79 15.16
CA TYR A 183 20.85 7.23 14.92
C TYR A 183 22.19 7.99 14.88
N GLU A 184 23.31 7.34 15.19
CA GLU A 184 24.60 8.02 15.33
C GLU A 184 25.11 8.60 14.00
N MET A 185 24.79 7.95 12.88
CA MET A 185 25.21 8.38 11.55
C MET A 185 24.08 8.25 10.55
N GLY A 186 23.84 9.30 9.77
CA GLY A 186 22.87 9.32 8.68
C GLY A 186 23.48 9.85 7.40
N THR A 187 23.02 9.34 6.25
CA THR A 187 23.42 9.84 4.93
C THR A 187 22.23 10.13 4.05
N LEU A 188 22.32 11.19 3.24
CA LEU A 188 21.31 11.55 2.23
C LEU A 188 21.56 10.85 0.88
N GLY A 189 22.72 10.20 0.74
CA GLY A 189 23.24 9.72 -0.53
C GLY A 189 23.73 10.85 -1.42
N LYS A 190 24.81 10.62 -2.17
CA LYS A 190 25.22 11.55 -3.22
C LYS A 190 24.29 11.37 -4.40
N SER A 191 23.42 12.36 -4.63
CA SER A 191 22.60 12.44 -5.84
C SER A 191 23.48 12.59 -7.08
N TYR A 192 23.89 11.47 -7.68
CA TYR A 192 24.65 11.48 -8.92
C TYR A 192 23.69 11.55 -10.12
N LYS A 193 23.53 12.78 -10.63
CA LYS A 193 23.23 13.15 -12.03
C LYS A 193 22.75 12.02 -12.95
N LYS A 194 21.48 11.68 -12.91
CA LYS A 194 20.64 11.37 -14.09
C LYS A 194 19.20 11.49 -13.61
N GLY A 195 18.49 12.48 -14.15
CA GLY A 195 17.07 12.65 -13.86
C GLY A 195 16.28 11.39 -14.23
N PRO A 196 15.02 11.28 -13.77
CA PRO A 196 14.18 10.13 -14.04
C PRO A 196 14.17 9.82 -15.54
N LYS A 197 14.67 8.64 -15.92
CA LYS A 197 14.54 8.18 -17.30
C LYS A 197 13.05 7.93 -17.51
N THR A 198 12.38 8.87 -18.18
CA THR A 198 11.02 8.62 -18.67
C THR A 198 11.09 7.44 -19.63
N ILE A 199 10.62 6.28 -19.21
CA ILE A 199 10.44 5.12 -20.08
C ILE A 199 9.33 5.52 -21.07
N LYS A 200 9.73 6.06 -22.22
CA LYS A 200 8.81 6.25 -23.34
C LYS A 200 8.41 4.86 -23.79
N ASN A 201 7.16 4.48 -23.51
CA ASN A 201 6.52 3.34 -24.15
C ASN A 201 6.80 3.39 -25.66
N VAL A 202 7.68 2.52 -26.14
CA VAL A 202 7.87 2.28 -27.55
C VAL A 202 6.59 1.61 -28.02
N LYS A 203 5.67 2.41 -28.56
CA LYS A 203 4.60 1.92 -29.43
C LYS A 203 5.29 1.15 -30.56
N ASN A 204 5.28 -0.17 -30.47
CA ASN A 204 5.61 -1.00 -31.61
C ASN A 204 4.53 -0.79 -32.68
N ALA A 205 4.90 -0.01 -33.69
CA ALA A 205 4.29 -0.09 -35.00
C ALA A 205 4.62 -1.45 -35.60
N ARG A 206 3.58 -2.24 -35.90
CA ARG A 206 3.47 -3.04 -37.11
C ARG A 206 2.00 -3.14 -37.49
#